data_AF-A0A1J5RTM0-F1
#
_entry.id   AF-A0A1J5RTM0-F1
#
_cell.length_a   1.000
_cell.length_b   1.000
_cell.length_c   1.000
_cell.angle_alpha   90.00
_cell.angle_beta   90.00
_cell.angle_gamma   90.00
#
_symmetry.space_group_name_H-M   'P 1'
#
loop_
_entity.id
_entity.type
_entity.pdbx_description
1 polymer ?
#
loop_
_entity_poly.entity_id
_entity_poly.type
_entity_poly.pdbx_seq_one_letter_code
_entity_poly.pdbx_strand_id
1 'polypeptide(L)'
;MPHEALLYVADSKYAPYGNKTPAEIQARCFEIADFLIAKNVKALVVACNTATAAAIDALRTKYTLPIIGMEPAVKPAAEASRNGIVGVLATTGTLKSAQFAALLESYGRNVKVVTQACVGLVECIERGELNAAATRQLLKQYCQPLLDEGADTIVLGCTHYPFVREAIAEVVGNDIVLVDTGSAVANHLQHRLAEEGLLSSSKKMANVVFWTNSEAENAREVISLLWGGSAEVVVLK
;
A
#
# COMPACT_ATOMS: atom_id res chain seq x y z
N MET A 1 -13.80 -7.85 5.34
CA MET A 1 -14.87 -8.55 4.59
C MET A 1 -14.57 -10.05 4.53
N PRO A 2 -14.84 -10.84 5.61
CA PRO A 2 -14.38 -12.23 5.71
C PRO A 2 -15.07 -13.23 4.77
N HIS A 3 -16.22 -12.83 4.20
CA HIS A 3 -17.02 -13.65 3.27
C HIS A 3 -16.73 -13.35 1.80
N GLU A 4 -15.79 -12.46 1.54
CA GLU A 4 -15.34 -12.11 0.19
C GLU A 4 -14.08 -12.89 -0.16
N ALA A 5 -14.10 -13.59 -1.29
CA ALA A 5 -12.91 -14.28 -1.78
C ALA A 5 -11.85 -13.23 -2.17
N LEU A 6 -10.62 -13.44 -1.71
CA LEU A 6 -9.51 -12.53 -1.99
C LEU A 6 -8.55 -13.20 -2.95
N LEU A 7 -8.46 -12.65 -4.16
CA LEU A 7 -7.50 -13.04 -5.19
C LEU A 7 -6.45 -11.93 -5.28
N TYR A 8 -5.22 -12.21 -4.86
CA TYR A 8 -4.15 -11.22 -4.77
C TYR A 8 -2.99 -11.58 -5.70
N VAL A 9 -2.43 -10.59 -6.39
CA VAL A 9 -1.23 -10.74 -7.21
C VAL A 9 -0.12 -9.82 -6.70
N ALA A 10 0.99 -10.40 -6.28
CA ALA A 10 2.24 -9.71 -5.98
C ALA A 10 3.13 -9.69 -7.22
N ASP A 11 3.37 -8.51 -7.80
CA ASP A 11 4.32 -8.34 -8.93
C ASP A 11 5.77 -8.21 -8.43
N SER A 12 6.19 -9.06 -7.50
CA SER A 12 7.46 -8.96 -6.77
C SER A 12 8.68 -8.91 -7.70
N LYS A 13 8.65 -9.59 -8.86
CA LYS A 13 9.73 -9.51 -9.87
C LYS A 13 9.98 -8.10 -10.38
N TYR A 14 8.95 -7.27 -10.40
CA TYR A 14 9.00 -5.89 -10.86
C TYR A 14 9.00 -4.89 -9.70
N ALA A 15 8.93 -5.35 -8.45
CA ALA A 15 9.08 -4.50 -7.29
C ALA A 15 10.55 -3.99 -7.17
N PRO A 16 10.77 -2.81 -6.57
CA PRO A 16 9.77 -1.77 -6.29
C PRO A 16 9.36 -1.02 -7.57
N TYR A 17 8.08 -0.61 -7.62
CA TYR A 17 7.59 0.26 -8.70
C TYR A 17 8.08 1.70 -8.58
N GLY A 18 8.51 2.15 -7.39
CA GLY A 18 8.93 3.54 -7.15
C GLY A 18 10.06 4.03 -8.07
N ASN A 19 10.83 3.12 -8.65
CA ASN A 19 11.97 3.42 -9.52
C ASN A 19 11.67 3.21 -11.02
N LYS A 20 10.43 2.90 -11.37
CA LYS A 20 9.99 2.62 -12.75
C LYS A 20 9.25 3.81 -13.35
N THR A 21 9.19 3.85 -14.68
CA THR A 21 8.40 4.86 -15.39
C THR A 21 6.90 4.59 -15.28
N PRO A 22 6.05 5.63 -15.37
CA PRO A 22 4.59 5.43 -15.36
C PRO A 22 4.11 4.47 -16.46
N ALA A 23 4.71 4.50 -17.64
CA ALA A 23 4.34 3.61 -18.75
C ALA A 23 4.62 2.13 -18.44
N GLU A 24 5.78 1.82 -17.84
CA GLU A 24 6.11 0.46 -17.41
C GLU A 24 5.14 -0.02 -16.33
N ILE A 25 4.88 0.82 -15.32
CA ILE A 25 3.95 0.50 -14.22
C ILE A 25 2.55 0.25 -14.77
N GLN A 26 2.08 1.10 -15.67
CA GLN A 26 0.77 0.96 -16.30
C GLN A 26 0.67 -0.34 -17.09
N ALA A 27 1.69 -0.70 -17.88
CA ALA A 27 1.72 -1.96 -18.61
C ALA A 27 1.61 -3.17 -17.67
N ARG A 28 2.36 -3.19 -16.56
CA ARG A 28 2.25 -4.24 -15.53
C ARG A 28 0.86 -4.29 -14.89
N CYS A 29 0.28 -3.13 -14.58
CA CYS A 29 -1.06 -3.06 -14.01
C CYS A 29 -2.14 -3.65 -14.94
N PHE A 30 -2.04 -3.41 -16.25
CA PHE A 30 -2.95 -4.01 -17.22
C PHE A 30 -2.81 -5.53 -17.32
N GLU A 31 -1.57 -6.05 -17.32
CA GLU A 31 -1.32 -7.50 -17.34
C GLU A 31 -1.94 -8.20 -16.12
N ILE A 32 -1.75 -7.61 -14.93
CA ILE A 32 -2.32 -8.14 -13.68
C ILE A 32 -3.84 -8.01 -13.65
N ALA A 33 -4.38 -6.88 -14.09
CA ALA A 33 -5.83 -6.67 -14.17
C ALA A 33 -6.47 -7.68 -15.12
N ASP A 34 -5.92 -7.87 -16.33
CA ASP A 34 -6.42 -8.85 -17.30
C ASP A 34 -6.37 -10.28 -16.72
N PHE A 35 -5.30 -10.65 -16.02
CA PHE A 35 -5.18 -11.94 -15.34
C PHE A 35 -6.26 -12.15 -14.26
N LEU A 36 -6.51 -11.15 -13.42
CA LEU A 36 -7.54 -11.23 -12.37
C LEU A 36 -8.95 -11.23 -12.95
N ILE A 37 -9.22 -10.41 -13.98
CA ILE A 37 -10.50 -10.35 -14.67
C ILE A 37 -10.82 -11.68 -15.35
N ALA A 38 -9.84 -12.35 -15.95
CA ALA A 38 -10.01 -13.70 -16.50
C ALA A 38 -10.44 -14.75 -15.45
N LYS A 39 -10.29 -14.45 -14.15
CA LYS A 39 -10.78 -15.26 -13.03
C LYS A 39 -12.16 -14.83 -12.52
N ASN A 40 -12.85 -13.96 -13.25
CA ASN A 40 -14.18 -13.44 -12.93
C ASN A 40 -14.25 -12.68 -11.60
N VAL A 41 -13.23 -11.86 -11.29
CA VAL A 41 -13.33 -10.94 -10.16
C VAL A 41 -14.43 -9.91 -10.39
N LYS A 42 -15.15 -9.59 -9.33
CA LYS A 42 -16.26 -8.60 -9.38
C LYS A 42 -15.82 -7.16 -9.13
N ALA A 43 -14.62 -6.97 -8.60
CA ALA A 43 -14.00 -5.67 -8.34
C ALA A 43 -12.48 -5.83 -8.30
N LEU A 44 -11.76 -4.73 -8.54
CA LEU A 44 -10.31 -4.65 -8.44
C LEU A 44 -9.89 -3.64 -7.36
N VAL A 45 -8.83 -3.96 -6.63
CA VAL A 45 -8.13 -3.02 -5.75
C VAL A 45 -6.69 -2.90 -6.22
N VAL A 46 -6.29 -1.71 -6.64
CA VAL A 46 -4.90 -1.40 -6.97
C VAL A 46 -4.16 -1.13 -5.65
N ALA A 47 -3.76 -2.18 -4.94
CA ALA A 47 -3.19 -2.13 -3.57
C ALA A 47 -1.73 -1.62 -3.50
N CYS A 48 -1.36 -0.69 -4.38
CA CYS A 48 -0.05 -0.02 -4.36
C CYS A 48 -0.25 1.47 -4.69
N ASN A 49 0.27 2.35 -3.84
CA ASN A 49 0.18 3.80 -4.03
C ASN A 49 0.84 4.25 -5.34
N THR A 50 2.02 3.69 -5.64
CA THR A 50 2.75 4.01 -6.88
C THR A 50 1.99 3.52 -8.11
N ALA A 51 1.39 2.32 -8.05
CA ALA A 51 0.57 1.78 -9.14
C ALA A 51 -0.73 2.57 -9.34
N THR A 52 -1.37 2.96 -8.24
CA THR A 52 -2.58 3.78 -8.27
C THR A 52 -2.30 5.10 -8.98
N ALA A 53 -1.25 5.82 -8.55
CA ALA A 53 -0.87 7.10 -9.13
C ALA A 53 -0.51 7.01 -10.62
N ALA A 54 0.00 5.87 -11.08
CA ALA A 54 0.44 5.70 -12.47
C ALA A 54 -0.66 5.17 -13.41
N ALA A 55 -1.59 4.35 -12.92
CA ALA A 55 -2.41 3.51 -13.80
C ALA A 55 -3.92 3.55 -13.53
N ILE A 56 -4.40 4.08 -12.41
CA ILE A 56 -5.80 3.85 -12.01
C ILE A 56 -6.82 4.45 -12.97
N ASP A 57 -6.56 5.64 -13.51
CA ASP A 57 -7.48 6.30 -14.43
C ASP A 57 -7.55 5.55 -15.77
N ALA A 58 -6.40 5.05 -16.24
CA ALA A 58 -6.34 4.22 -17.44
C ALA A 58 -7.10 2.89 -17.23
N LEU A 59 -6.95 2.26 -16.07
CA LEU A 59 -7.69 1.04 -15.72
C LEU A 59 -9.21 1.29 -15.69
N ARG A 60 -9.65 2.37 -15.04
CA ARG A 60 -11.07 2.78 -14.97
C ARG A 60 -11.67 3.16 -16.32
N THR A 61 -10.83 3.62 -17.24
CA THR A 61 -11.25 3.92 -18.62
C THR A 61 -11.44 2.63 -19.43
N LYS A 62 -10.59 1.61 -19.23
CA LYS A 62 -10.65 0.35 -19.99
C LYS A 62 -11.74 -0.61 -19.49
N TYR A 63 -11.92 -0.70 -18.17
CA TYR A 63 -12.78 -1.73 -17.57
C TYR A 63 -13.99 -1.13 -16.85
N THR A 64 -15.08 -1.90 -16.82
CA THR A 64 -16.39 -1.46 -16.29
C THR A 64 -16.65 -1.88 -14.85
N LEU A 65 -15.92 -2.87 -14.32
CA LEU A 65 -16.05 -3.28 -12.91
C LEU A 65 -15.50 -2.21 -11.96
N PRO A 66 -15.94 -2.18 -10.69
CA PRO A 66 -15.40 -1.26 -9.68
C PRO A 66 -13.89 -1.40 -9.52
N ILE A 67 -13.17 -0.29 -9.63
CA ILE A 67 -11.71 -0.22 -9.40
C ILE A 67 -11.41 0.79 -8.30
N ILE A 68 -10.91 0.27 -7.19
CA ILE A 68 -10.52 1.04 -6.00
C ILE A 68 -9.01 1.22 -6.01
N GLY A 69 -8.56 2.45 -5.75
CA GLY A 69 -7.16 2.79 -5.61
C GLY A 69 -6.78 3.03 -4.18
N MET A 70 -5.47 3.08 -3.93
CA MET A 70 -4.96 3.63 -2.70
C MET A 70 -4.89 5.15 -2.77
N GLU A 71 -4.96 5.78 -1.61
CA GLU A 71 -4.62 7.19 -1.44
C GLU A 71 -3.71 7.29 -0.21
N PRO A 72 -2.65 8.13 -0.22
CA PRO A 72 -1.86 8.38 0.98
C PRO A 72 -2.74 8.96 2.09
N ALA A 73 -2.49 8.54 3.34
CA ALA A 73 -3.30 8.89 4.50
C ALA A 73 -3.11 10.35 5.00
N VAL A 74 -2.88 11.32 4.10
CA VAL A 74 -2.53 12.70 4.47
C VAL A 74 -3.70 13.41 5.13
N LYS A 75 -4.92 13.29 4.61
CA LYS A 75 -6.11 13.87 5.24
C LYS A 75 -6.34 13.36 6.67
N PRO A 76 -6.46 12.05 6.92
CA PRO A 76 -6.66 11.57 8.29
C PRO A 76 -5.47 11.87 9.20
N ALA A 77 -4.24 11.95 8.66
CA ALA A 77 -3.09 12.38 9.45
C ALA A 77 -3.14 13.87 9.83
N ALA A 78 -3.60 14.73 8.91
CA ALA A 78 -3.82 16.15 9.20
C ALA A 78 -4.89 16.36 10.27
N GLU A 79 -5.95 15.54 10.27
CA GLU A 79 -7.01 15.55 11.29
C GLU A 79 -6.55 14.99 12.64
N ALA A 80 -5.59 14.05 12.64
CA ALA A 80 -5.04 13.44 13.85
C ALA A 80 -3.90 14.24 14.50
N SER A 81 -3.21 15.09 13.73
CA SER A 81 -2.08 15.89 14.21
C SER A 81 -2.53 16.96 15.21
N ARG A 82 -1.78 17.11 16.30
CA ARG A 82 -2.03 18.10 17.35
C ARG A 82 -1.27 19.39 17.09
N ASN A 83 -0.06 19.30 16.54
CA ASN A 83 0.79 20.46 16.24
C ASN A 83 0.73 20.89 14.76
N GLY A 84 -0.02 20.18 13.92
CA GLY A 84 -0.16 20.46 12.50
C GLY A 84 1.07 20.10 11.67
N ILE A 85 1.98 19.27 12.17
CA ILE A 85 3.17 18.80 11.45
C ILE A 85 3.02 17.30 11.17
N VAL A 86 2.87 16.97 9.89
CA VAL A 86 2.64 15.60 9.42
C VAL A 86 3.86 15.12 8.63
N GLY A 87 4.46 14.03 9.08
CA GLY A 87 5.48 13.31 8.33
C GLY A 87 4.88 12.32 7.34
N VAL A 88 5.51 12.11 6.18
CA VAL A 88 5.08 11.12 5.18
C VAL A 88 6.27 10.27 4.76
N LEU A 89 6.25 9.00 5.16
CA LEU A 89 7.18 7.98 4.65
C LEU A 89 6.57 7.37 3.39
N ALA A 90 7.22 7.48 2.23
CA ALA A 90 6.70 6.90 1.00
C ALA A 90 7.80 6.50 0.00
N THR A 91 7.41 5.85 -1.10
CA THR A 91 8.31 5.59 -2.23
C THR A 91 8.59 6.88 -3.01
N THR A 92 9.74 6.92 -3.68
CA THR A 92 10.13 8.00 -4.62
C THR A 92 9.05 8.27 -5.67
N GLY A 93 8.51 7.21 -6.29
CA GLY A 93 7.44 7.32 -7.28
C GLY A 93 6.15 7.92 -6.71
N THR A 94 5.78 7.59 -5.47
CA THR A 94 4.60 8.19 -4.82
C THR A 94 4.81 9.69 -4.61
N LEU A 95 5.96 10.08 -4.03
CA LEU A 95 6.25 11.49 -3.71
C LEU A 95 6.39 12.39 -4.95
N LYS A 96 6.78 11.81 -6.10
CA LYS A 96 6.89 12.55 -7.38
C LYS A 96 5.59 12.59 -8.18
N SER A 97 4.53 11.92 -7.73
CA SER A 97 3.29 11.80 -8.49
C SER A 97 2.45 13.09 -8.47
N ALA A 98 1.75 13.36 -9.57
CA ALA A 98 0.77 14.46 -9.64
C ALA A 98 -0.36 14.27 -8.62
N GLN A 99 -0.77 13.02 -8.36
CA GLN A 99 -1.78 12.69 -7.36
C GLN A 99 -1.35 13.14 -5.95
N PHE A 100 -0.10 12.86 -5.57
CA PHE A 100 0.42 13.31 -4.27
C PHE A 100 0.57 14.82 -4.20
N ALA A 101 1.01 15.49 -5.28
CA ALA A 101 1.05 16.94 -5.34
C ALA A 101 -0.35 17.57 -5.15
N ALA A 102 -1.37 17.08 -5.85
CA ALA A 102 -2.76 17.54 -5.70
C ALA A 102 -3.31 17.30 -4.29
N LEU A 103 -2.91 16.19 -3.66
CA LEU A 103 -3.25 15.90 -2.26
C LEU A 103 -2.65 16.94 -1.31
N LEU A 104 -1.38 17.31 -1.50
CA LEU A 104 -0.73 18.37 -0.72
C LEU A 104 -1.36 19.74 -0.96
N GLU A 105 -1.76 20.07 -2.18
CA GLU A 105 -2.45 21.34 -2.46
C GLU A 105 -3.82 21.43 -1.79
N SER A 106 -4.52 20.29 -1.70
CA SER A 106 -5.86 20.20 -1.11
C SER A 106 -5.85 20.25 0.41
N TYR A 107 -4.88 19.58 1.05
CA TYR A 107 -4.85 19.39 2.51
C TYR A 107 -3.71 20.13 3.23
N GLY A 108 -2.64 20.51 2.52
CA GLY A 108 -1.47 21.18 3.07
C GLY A 108 -1.66 22.66 3.42
N ARG A 109 -2.84 23.24 3.19
CA ARG A 109 -3.11 24.65 3.55
C ARG A 109 -3.15 24.89 5.06
N ASN A 110 -3.45 23.85 5.85
CA ASN A 110 -3.61 23.96 7.30
C ASN A 110 -2.57 23.15 8.10
N VAL A 111 -1.70 22.40 7.42
CA VAL A 111 -0.68 21.55 8.06
C VAL A 111 0.63 21.62 7.28
N LYS A 112 1.75 21.57 8.00
CA LYS A 112 3.09 21.40 7.42
C LYS A 112 3.28 19.91 7.11
N VAL A 113 3.44 19.57 5.83
CA VAL A 113 3.74 18.20 5.42
C VAL A 113 5.24 18.05 5.12
N VAL A 114 5.89 17.13 5.81
CA VAL A 114 7.31 16.79 5.65
C VAL A 114 7.40 15.42 5.00
N THR A 115 8.12 15.29 3.89
CA THR A 115 8.12 14.06 3.09
C THR A 115 9.49 13.41 3.10
N GLN A 116 9.50 12.08 3.19
CA GLN A 116 10.72 11.28 3.20
C GLN A 116 10.59 10.06 2.27
N ALA A 117 11.47 10.01 1.28
CA ALA A 117 11.62 8.84 0.42
C ALA A 117 12.36 7.72 1.18
N CYS A 118 11.79 6.51 1.19
CA CYS A 118 12.33 5.38 1.95
C CYS A 118 12.90 4.30 1.01
N VAL A 119 14.01 4.60 0.34
CA VAL A 119 14.67 3.71 -0.63
C VAL A 119 15.20 2.44 0.06
N GLY A 120 15.05 1.26 -0.52
CA GLY A 120 15.55 0.02 0.08
C GLY A 120 14.63 -0.60 1.15
N LEU A 121 13.69 0.15 1.72
CA LEU A 121 12.80 -0.36 2.76
C LEU A 121 11.81 -1.41 2.21
N VAL A 122 11.29 -1.21 1.00
CA VAL A 122 10.40 -2.17 0.34
C VAL A 122 11.14 -3.49 0.12
N GLU A 123 12.37 -3.42 -0.34
CA GLU A 123 13.21 -4.57 -0.63
C GLU A 123 13.54 -5.38 0.63
N CYS A 124 13.79 -4.72 1.77
CA CYS A 124 13.93 -5.42 3.07
C CYS A 124 12.65 -6.20 3.43
N ILE A 125 11.48 -5.58 3.25
CA ILE A 125 10.19 -6.19 3.61
C ILE A 125 9.87 -7.37 2.69
N GLU A 126 10.12 -7.25 1.38
CA GLU A 126 9.96 -8.35 0.40
C GLU A 126 10.92 -9.52 0.67
N ARG A 127 12.05 -9.30 1.34
CA ARG A 127 12.95 -10.37 1.80
C ARG A 127 12.55 -10.99 3.15
N GLY A 128 11.51 -10.47 3.80
CA GLY A 128 11.08 -10.89 5.13
C GLY A 128 11.96 -10.37 6.28
N GLU A 129 12.80 -9.37 6.03
CA GLU A 129 13.80 -8.85 6.98
C GLU A 129 13.20 -7.85 7.99
N LEU A 130 11.96 -8.06 8.43
CA LEU A 130 11.17 -7.06 9.18
C LEU A 130 11.87 -6.54 10.45
N ASN A 131 12.64 -7.40 11.11
CA ASN A 131 13.34 -7.11 12.36
C ASN A 131 14.87 -7.00 12.20
N ALA A 132 15.40 -7.08 10.99
CA ALA A 132 16.84 -7.07 10.76
C ALA A 132 17.48 -5.74 11.20
N ALA A 133 18.72 -5.80 11.67
CA ALA A 133 19.45 -4.61 12.10
C ALA A 133 19.57 -3.57 10.97
N ALA A 134 19.79 -4.02 9.73
CA ALA A 134 19.84 -3.16 8.56
C ALA A 134 18.50 -2.44 8.30
N THR A 135 17.37 -3.14 8.43
CA THR A 135 16.03 -2.54 8.30
C THR A 135 15.78 -1.51 9.38
N ARG A 136 16.14 -1.81 10.64
CA ARG A 136 16.04 -0.86 11.76
C ARG A 136 16.90 0.38 11.54
N GLN A 137 18.07 0.25 10.93
CA GLN A 137 18.92 1.39 10.58
C GLN A 137 18.27 2.28 9.51
N LEU A 138 17.67 1.70 8.47
CA LEU A 138 16.91 2.45 7.47
C LEU A 138 15.74 3.21 8.10
N LEU A 139 14.98 2.55 8.99
CA LEU A 139 13.86 3.19 9.69
C LEU A 139 14.32 4.41 10.51
N LYS A 140 15.42 4.28 11.27
CA LYS A 140 16.01 5.42 11.99
C LYS A 140 16.40 6.56 11.05
N GLN A 141 17.11 6.23 9.97
CA GLN A 141 17.54 7.22 8.97
C GLN A 141 16.35 7.97 8.35
N TYR A 142 15.24 7.29 8.08
CA TYR A 142 14.08 7.90 7.44
C TYR A 142 13.12 8.59 8.41
N CYS A 143 13.04 8.13 9.65
CA CYS A 143 12.18 8.79 10.63
C CYS A 143 12.84 10.07 11.19
N GLN A 144 14.16 10.10 11.34
CA GLN A 144 14.86 11.22 11.99
C GLN A 144 14.55 12.59 11.35
N PRO A 145 14.58 12.77 10.01
CA PRO A 145 14.24 14.06 9.41
C PRO A 145 12.81 14.52 9.70
N LEU A 146 11.87 13.59 9.87
CA LEU A 146 10.48 13.92 10.22
C LEU A 146 10.38 14.39 11.68
N LEU A 147 11.13 13.74 12.57
CA LEU A 147 11.19 14.08 13.99
C LEU A 147 11.89 15.43 14.22
N ASP A 148 12.98 15.69 13.50
CA ASP A 148 13.74 16.96 13.58
C ASP A 148 12.87 18.16 13.18
N GLU A 149 11.95 17.95 12.23
CA GLU A 149 10.96 18.94 11.81
C GLU A 149 9.75 19.06 12.75
N GLY A 150 9.68 18.20 13.77
CA GLY A 150 8.65 18.20 14.81
C GLY A 150 7.36 17.46 14.44
N ALA A 151 7.39 16.51 13.50
CA ALA A 151 6.18 15.76 13.15
C ALA A 151 5.64 14.98 14.37
N ASP A 152 4.35 15.13 14.67
CA ASP A 152 3.67 14.35 15.73
C ASP A 152 2.80 13.21 15.17
N THR A 153 2.66 13.17 13.84
CA THR A 153 1.87 12.19 13.10
C THR A 153 2.64 11.79 11.85
N ILE A 154 2.76 10.49 11.59
CA ILE A 154 3.48 9.95 10.43
C ILE A 154 2.56 9.07 9.59
N VAL A 155 2.47 9.39 8.31
CA VAL A 155 1.79 8.59 7.29
C VAL A 155 2.71 7.48 6.78
N LEU A 156 2.20 6.25 6.83
CA LEU A 156 2.77 5.07 6.18
C LEU A 156 2.31 5.04 4.72
N GLY A 157 2.95 5.86 3.88
CA GLY A 157 2.61 6.11 2.48
C GLY A 157 3.04 5.02 1.49
N CYS A 158 3.20 3.79 1.95
CA CYS A 158 3.45 2.61 1.13
C CYS A 158 2.78 1.40 1.78
N THR A 159 2.20 0.51 0.99
CA THR A 159 1.49 -0.67 1.49
C THR A 159 2.38 -1.70 2.18
N HIS A 160 3.70 -1.62 2.00
CA HIS A 160 4.67 -2.42 2.75
C HIS A 160 4.88 -1.93 4.18
N TYR A 161 4.79 -0.62 4.44
CA TYR A 161 5.25 -0.04 5.71
C TYR A 161 4.42 -0.43 6.94
N PRO A 162 3.12 -0.75 6.84
CA PRO A 162 2.38 -1.34 7.95
C PRO A 162 3.00 -2.61 8.53
N PHE A 163 3.73 -3.41 7.73
CA PHE A 163 4.39 -4.63 8.23
C PHE A 163 5.60 -4.37 9.13
N VAL A 164 6.13 -3.14 9.12
CA VAL A 164 7.21 -2.69 10.02
C VAL A 164 6.71 -1.61 10.98
N ARG A 165 5.40 -1.49 11.18
CA ARG A 165 4.77 -0.48 12.03
C ARG A 165 5.34 -0.50 13.45
N GLU A 166 5.48 -1.68 14.06
CA GLU A 166 6.04 -1.81 15.40
C GLU A 166 7.50 -1.33 15.47
N ALA A 167 8.31 -1.71 14.48
CA ALA A 167 9.70 -1.25 14.39
C ALA A 167 9.80 0.26 14.16
N ILE A 168 8.85 0.86 13.42
CA ILE A 168 8.74 2.32 13.29
C ILE A 168 8.37 2.94 14.63
N ALA A 169 7.36 2.41 15.33
CA ALA A 169 6.91 2.93 16.62
C ALA A 169 8.05 2.91 17.68
N GLU A 170 8.86 1.86 17.69
CA GLU A 170 10.06 1.78 18.54
C GLU A 170 11.11 2.87 18.21
N VAL A 171 11.19 3.30 16.94
CA VAL A 171 12.12 4.34 16.49
C VAL A 171 11.61 5.74 16.82
N VAL A 172 10.32 5.99 16.60
CA VAL A 172 9.73 7.35 16.71
C VAL A 172 9.17 7.67 18.09
N GLY A 173 8.94 6.64 18.91
CA GLY A 173 8.32 6.76 20.22
C GLY A 173 6.79 6.72 20.17
N ASN A 174 6.18 6.39 21.30
CA ASN A 174 4.74 6.14 21.41
C ASN A 174 3.87 7.40 21.31
N ASP A 175 4.46 8.59 21.39
CA ASP A 175 3.74 9.87 21.30
C ASP A 175 3.38 10.24 19.86
N ILE A 176 3.99 9.55 18.89
CA ILE A 176 3.79 9.75 17.45
C ILE A 176 2.66 8.86 16.94
N VAL A 177 1.69 9.48 16.27
CA VAL A 177 0.56 8.75 15.68
C VAL A 177 0.96 8.20 14.31
N LEU A 178 0.94 6.88 14.14
CA LEU A 178 1.18 6.24 12.84
C LEU A 178 -0.14 5.97 12.10
N VAL A 179 -0.26 6.46 10.86
CA VAL A 179 -1.49 6.39 10.06
C VAL A 179 -1.25 5.65 8.74
N ASP A 180 -2.13 4.72 8.38
CA ASP A 180 -2.18 4.05 7.07
C ASP A 180 -3.61 4.06 6.51
N THR A 181 -3.80 3.57 5.28
CA THR A 181 -5.11 3.57 4.60
C THR A 181 -5.71 2.19 4.37
N GLY A 182 -5.15 1.11 4.93
CA GLY A 182 -5.60 -0.26 4.64
C GLY A 182 -7.09 -0.48 4.99
N SER A 183 -7.47 -0.13 6.21
CA SER A 183 -8.86 -0.26 6.67
C SER A 183 -9.83 0.68 5.93
N ALA A 184 -9.39 1.90 5.60
CA ALA A 184 -10.20 2.87 4.87
C ALA A 184 -10.51 2.38 3.45
N VAL A 185 -9.52 1.81 2.75
CA VAL A 185 -9.70 1.24 1.41
C VAL A 185 -10.61 0.01 1.44
N ALA A 186 -10.47 -0.86 2.45
CA ALA A 186 -11.35 -2.01 2.61
C ALA A 186 -12.82 -1.59 2.85
N ASN A 187 -13.05 -0.55 3.65
CA ASN A 187 -14.38 0.00 3.90
C ASN A 187 -14.96 0.65 2.63
N HIS A 188 -14.13 1.38 1.87
CA HIS A 188 -14.56 1.97 0.60
C HIS A 188 -14.97 0.87 -0.39
N LEU A 189 -14.17 -0.19 -0.54
CA LEU A 189 -14.55 -1.35 -1.36
C LEU A 189 -15.89 -1.96 -0.89
N GLN A 190 -16.06 -2.17 0.42
CA GLN A 190 -17.30 -2.72 0.95
C GLN A 190 -18.51 -1.86 0.59
N HIS A 191 -18.39 -0.54 0.75
CA HIS A 191 -19.45 0.40 0.41
C HIS A 191 -19.80 0.34 -1.07
N ARG A 192 -18.79 0.40 -1.96
CA ARG A 192 -18.98 0.30 -3.42
C ARG A 192 -19.64 -1.01 -3.84
N LEU A 193 -19.22 -2.13 -3.26
CA LEU A 193 -19.87 -3.43 -3.51
C LEU A 193 -21.32 -3.45 -3.02
N ALA A 194 -21.64 -2.77 -1.92
CA ALA A 194 -23.02 -2.70 -1.42
C ALA A 194 -23.92 -1.86 -2.34
N GLU A 195 -23.43 -0.69 -2.78
CA GLU A 195 -24.15 0.20 -3.70
C GLU A 195 -24.51 -0.49 -5.01
N GLU A 196 -23.62 -1.36 -5.49
CA GLU A 196 -23.80 -2.09 -6.75
C GLU A 196 -24.47 -3.46 -6.57
N GLY A 197 -24.89 -3.82 -5.34
CA GLY A 197 -25.53 -5.11 -5.05
C GLY A 197 -24.60 -6.31 -5.27
N LEU A 198 -23.29 -6.11 -5.21
CA LEU A 198 -22.26 -7.10 -5.49
C LEU A 198 -21.75 -7.85 -4.25
N LEU A 199 -22.17 -7.48 -3.03
CA LEU A 199 -21.73 -8.17 -1.81
C LEU A 199 -22.02 -9.67 -1.84
N SER A 200 -21.07 -10.47 -1.35
CA SER A 200 -21.24 -11.91 -1.21
C SER A 200 -22.39 -12.22 -0.24
N SER A 201 -23.31 -13.09 -0.66
CA SER A 201 -24.39 -13.62 0.19
C SER A 201 -23.95 -14.83 1.03
N SER A 202 -22.72 -15.32 0.83
CA SER A 202 -22.17 -16.44 1.58
C SER A 202 -21.93 -16.06 3.04
N LYS A 203 -22.22 -17.00 3.95
CA LYS A 203 -21.86 -16.90 5.38
C LYS A 203 -20.59 -17.69 5.73
N LYS A 204 -20.02 -18.40 4.75
CA LYS A 204 -18.78 -19.17 4.95
C LYS A 204 -17.58 -18.23 4.89
N MET A 205 -16.50 -18.59 5.59
CA MET A 205 -15.20 -17.96 5.37
C MET A 205 -14.80 -18.19 3.91
N ALA A 206 -14.42 -17.12 3.22
CA ALA A 206 -14.01 -17.21 1.84
C ALA A 206 -12.53 -17.60 1.71
N ASN A 207 -12.19 -18.17 0.56
CA ASN A 207 -10.82 -18.56 0.25
C ASN A 207 -9.98 -17.32 -0.06
N VAL A 208 -8.70 -17.40 0.32
CA VAL A 208 -7.68 -16.40 0.02
C VAL A 208 -6.58 -17.07 -0.78
N VAL A 209 -6.30 -16.52 -1.96
CA VAL A 209 -5.28 -17.02 -2.88
C VAL A 209 -4.34 -15.87 -3.24
N PHE A 210 -3.05 -16.10 -3.02
CA PHE A 210 -1.97 -15.23 -3.43
C PHE A 210 -1.25 -15.83 -4.64
N TRP A 211 -1.04 -15.03 -5.66
CA TRP A 211 -0.06 -15.27 -6.70
C TRP A 211 1.13 -14.34 -6.50
N THR A 212 2.33 -14.84 -6.76
CA THR A 212 3.53 -14.01 -6.85
C THR A 212 4.38 -14.46 -8.03
N ASN A 213 5.02 -13.52 -8.71
CA ASN A 213 6.08 -13.83 -9.67
C ASN A 213 7.48 -13.63 -9.08
N SER A 214 7.59 -13.56 -7.75
CA SER A 214 8.89 -13.49 -7.07
C SER A 214 9.78 -14.67 -7.49
N GLU A 215 11.03 -14.37 -7.79
CA GLU A 215 12.07 -15.37 -8.07
C GLU A 215 12.76 -15.85 -6.78
N ALA A 216 12.43 -15.27 -5.63
CA ALA A 216 13.01 -15.65 -4.35
C ALA A 216 12.48 -17.01 -3.89
N GLU A 217 13.38 -17.90 -3.47
CA GLU A 217 13.02 -19.23 -2.98
C GLU A 217 12.08 -19.18 -1.77
N ASN A 218 12.20 -18.12 -0.94
CA ASN A 218 11.42 -17.92 0.27
C ASN A 218 10.12 -17.09 0.07
N ALA A 219 9.67 -16.88 -1.17
CA ALA A 219 8.53 -15.99 -1.45
C ALA A 219 7.24 -16.44 -0.76
N ARG A 220 7.01 -17.75 -0.64
CA ARG A 220 5.81 -18.29 0.03
C ARG A 220 5.84 -18.02 1.53
N GLU A 221 7.01 -18.16 2.14
CA GLU A 221 7.28 -17.94 3.54
C GLU A 221 7.08 -16.47 3.89
N VAL A 222 7.60 -15.56 3.05
CA VAL A 222 7.41 -14.11 3.23
C VAL A 222 5.93 -13.75 3.14
N ILE A 223 5.21 -14.19 2.11
CA ILE A 223 3.77 -13.88 1.98
C ILE A 223 2.98 -14.44 3.17
N SER A 224 3.28 -15.66 3.61
CA SER A 224 2.63 -16.28 4.76
C SER A 224 2.90 -15.52 6.06
N LEU A 225 4.15 -15.07 6.25
CA LEU A 225 4.57 -14.23 7.38
C LEU A 225 3.80 -12.91 7.41
N LEU A 226 3.72 -12.22 6.28
CA LEU A 226 3.03 -10.93 6.17
C LEU A 226 1.51 -11.07 6.30
N TRP A 227 0.94 -12.14 5.78
CA TRP A 227 -0.50 -12.40 5.85
C TRP A 227 -0.98 -12.78 7.25
N GLY A 228 -0.19 -13.54 8.01
CA GLY A 228 -0.52 -13.95 9.37
C GLY A 228 -1.68 -14.95 9.49
N GLY A 229 -2.15 -15.52 8.37
CA GLY A 229 -3.25 -16.48 8.32
C GLY A 229 -2.99 -17.63 7.33
N SER A 230 -3.95 -18.55 7.22
CA SER A 230 -3.90 -19.59 6.19
C SER A 230 -4.30 -18.99 4.84
N ALA A 231 -3.47 -19.20 3.82
CA ALA A 231 -3.78 -18.87 2.44
C ALA A 231 -3.02 -19.78 1.47
N GLU A 232 -3.58 -19.96 0.28
CA GLU A 232 -2.88 -20.61 -0.82
C GLU A 232 -1.89 -19.61 -1.45
N VAL A 233 -0.62 -20.00 -1.61
CA VAL A 233 0.40 -19.17 -2.27
C VAL A 233 0.98 -19.88 -3.49
N VAL A 234 0.67 -19.34 -4.66
CA VAL A 234 1.08 -19.86 -5.97
C VAL A 234 2.19 -18.98 -6.55
N VAL A 235 3.34 -19.59 -6.85
CA VAL A 235 4.44 -18.90 -7.55
C VAL A 235 4.23 -19.09 -9.05
N LEU A 236 4.00 -17.99 -9.76
CA LEU A 236 3.91 -17.94 -11.21
C LEU A 236 5.34 -18.06 -11.78
N LYS A 237 5.53 -19.01 -12.70
CA LYS A 237 6.78 -19.19 -13.44
C LYS A 237 6.76 -18.40 -14.74
#